data_AF-A0A1S3L9M2-F1
#
_entry.id   AF-A0A1S3L9M2-F1
#
_cell.length_a   1.000
_cell.length_b   1.000
_cell.length_c   1.000
_cell.angle_alpha   90.00
_cell.angle_beta   90.00
_cell.angle_gamma   90.00
#
_symmetry.space_group_name_H-M   'P 1'
#
loop_
_entity.id
_entity.type
_entity.pdbx_description
1 polymer ?
#
loop_
_entity_poly.entity_id
_entity_poly.type
_entity_poly.pdbx_seq_one_letter_code
_entity_poly.pdbx_strand_id
1 'polypeptide(L)'
;MTDPAHPDQLRNAISSQRASIGRYEVLLGGLMERVQTLAERHAQALDMLLEQFRGSSGGQPATVVTPPPLSNLAVSSAAPPATPPSREPQLPPPEHFNGELSTCRAFLAQCALIFEIQPSSFPSDHSKIAYLITLLSGRALNWATAIWEQQPAICSSLEGFVEEVRKVVAMPRSSGKKLPRS
;
A
#
# COMPACT_ATOMS: atom_id res chain seq x y z
N MET A 1 -25.42 59.87 -3.61
CA MET A 1 -25.75 58.80 -4.57
C MET A 1 -25.15 57.53 -3.99
N THR A 2 -25.91 56.85 -3.13
CA THR A 2 -25.44 55.70 -2.34
C THR A 2 -25.74 54.45 -3.15
N ASP A 3 -24.71 53.72 -3.54
CA ASP A 3 -24.83 52.53 -4.40
C ASP A 3 -25.59 51.40 -3.65
N PRO A 4 -26.76 50.98 -4.13
CA PRO A 4 -27.61 50.01 -3.45
C PRO A 4 -27.13 48.55 -3.58
N ALA A 5 -26.03 48.26 -4.30
CA ALA A 5 -25.60 46.88 -4.55
C ALA A 5 -24.71 46.29 -3.43
N HIS A 6 -24.09 47.14 -2.60
CA HIS A 6 -23.18 46.70 -1.55
C HIS A 6 -23.81 45.91 -0.38
N PRO A 7 -25.01 46.28 0.17
CA PRO A 7 -25.58 45.59 1.32
C PRO A 7 -26.12 44.19 0.99
N ASP A 8 -26.68 43.98 -0.21
CA ASP A 8 -27.20 42.68 -0.63
C ASP A 8 -26.07 41.67 -0.89
N GLN A 9 -24.93 42.14 -1.41
CA GLN A 9 -23.75 41.28 -1.59
C GLN A 9 -23.20 40.76 -0.26
N LEU A 10 -23.19 41.60 0.79
CA LEU A 10 -22.76 41.18 2.13
C LEU A 10 -23.74 40.16 2.75
N ARG A 11 -25.05 40.38 2.59
CA ARG A 11 -26.08 39.44 3.08
C ARG A 11 -25.96 38.09 2.38
N ASN A 12 -25.73 38.09 1.06
CA ASN A 12 -25.52 36.88 0.28
C ASN A 12 -24.23 36.14 0.70
N ALA A 13 -23.15 36.88 0.98
CA ALA A 13 -21.90 36.31 1.48
C ALA A 13 -22.06 35.66 2.85
N ILE A 14 -22.77 36.29 3.78
CA ILE A 14 -23.05 35.75 5.12
C ILE A 14 -23.92 34.49 5.04
N SER A 15 -24.95 34.50 4.19
CA SER A 15 -25.79 33.33 3.93
C SER A 15 -24.99 32.16 3.34
N SER A 16 -24.09 32.44 2.39
CA SER A 16 -23.20 31.45 1.78
C SER A 16 -22.20 30.87 2.79
N GLN A 17 -21.65 31.72 3.67
CA GLN A 17 -20.76 31.28 4.73
C GLN A 17 -21.48 30.41 5.76
N ARG A 18 -22.70 30.78 6.18
CA ARG A 18 -23.53 29.98 7.09
C ARG A 18 -23.87 28.60 6.49
N ALA A 19 -24.20 28.55 5.20
CA ALA A 19 -24.42 27.30 4.49
C ALA A 19 -23.16 26.43 4.45
N SER A 20 -21.99 27.05 4.27
CA SER A 20 -20.71 26.35 4.28
C SER A 20 -20.37 25.77 5.64
N ILE A 21 -20.62 26.51 6.72
CA ILE A 21 -20.43 26.04 8.11
C ILE A 21 -21.31 24.81 8.38
N GLY A 22 -22.59 24.86 8.00
CA GLY A 22 -23.49 23.71 8.14
C GLY A 22 -23.01 22.47 7.39
N ARG A 23 -22.39 22.64 6.21
CA ARG A 23 -21.79 21.51 5.47
C ARG A 23 -20.62 20.87 6.21
N TYR A 24 -19.78 21.66 6.87
CA TYR A 24 -18.68 21.13 7.66
C TYR A 24 -19.16 20.40 8.91
N GLU A 25 -20.21 20.90 9.58
CA GLU A 25 -20.78 20.21 10.74
C GLU A 25 -21.33 18.83 10.37
N VAL A 26 -22.07 18.75 9.26
CA VAL A 26 -22.60 17.47 8.76
C VAL A 26 -21.47 16.51 8.37
N LEU A 27 -20.40 17.01 7.75
CA LEU A 27 -19.26 16.18 7.36
C LEU A 27 -18.47 15.68 8.59
N LEU A 28 -18.28 16.53 9.60
CA LEU A 28 -17.64 16.14 10.86
C LEU A 28 -18.46 15.09 11.60
N GLY A 29 -19.78 15.27 11.66
CA GLY A 29 -20.70 14.28 12.23
C GLY A 29 -20.62 12.94 11.49
N GLY A 30 -20.66 12.97 10.16
CA GLY A 30 -20.55 11.76 9.33
C GLY A 30 -19.18 11.07 9.46
N LEU A 31 -18.09 11.83 9.63
CA LEU A 31 -16.77 11.25 9.87
C LEU A 31 -16.70 10.56 11.23
N MET A 32 -17.26 11.18 12.27
CA MET A 32 -17.29 10.62 13.61
C MET A 32 -18.11 9.33 13.67
N GLU A 33 -19.27 9.29 13.02
CA GLU A 33 -20.11 8.09 12.93
C GLU A 33 -19.38 6.93 12.22
N ARG A 34 -18.60 7.23 11.18
CA ARG A 34 -17.77 6.23 10.48
C ARG A 34 -16.65 5.71 11.37
N VAL A 35 -15.99 6.58 12.14
CA VAL A 35 -14.93 6.18 13.08
C VAL A 35 -15.51 5.31 14.19
N GLN A 36 -16.65 5.69 14.75
CA GLN A 36 -17.36 4.90 15.77
C GLN A 36 -17.72 3.52 15.20
N THR A 37 -18.41 3.48 14.06
CA THR A 37 -18.76 2.21 13.38
C THR A 37 -17.54 1.31 13.14
N LEU A 38 -16.40 1.89 12.74
CA LEU A 38 -15.17 1.14 12.54
C LEU A 38 -14.61 0.59 13.85
N ALA A 39 -14.66 1.38 14.92
CA ALA A 39 -14.24 0.96 16.26
C ALA A 39 -15.12 -0.20 16.79
N GLU A 40 -16.45 -0.12 16.65
CA GLU A 40 -17.34 -1.23 17.02
C GLU A 40 -17.06 -2.49 16.20
N ARG A 41 -16.88 -2.36 14.89
CA ARG A 41 -16.55 -3.50 14.02
C ARG A 41 -15.26 -4.17 14.46
N HIS A 42 -14.27 -3.37 14.83
CA HIS A 42 -13.00 -3.90 15.31
C HIS A 42 -13.17 -4.61 16.67
N ALA A 43 -13.93 -4.05 17.60
CA ALA A 43 -14.23 -4.69 18.88
C ALA A 43 -14.97 -6.03 18.69
N GLN A 44 -15.98 -6.07 17.82
CA GLN A 44 -16.72 -7.31 17.50
C GLN A 44 -15.81 -8.37 16.84
N ALA A 45 -14.89 -7.96 15.96
CA ALA A 45 -13.95 -8.87 15.33
C ALA A 45 -12.97 -9.50 16.35
N LEU A 46 -12.49 -8.71 17.31
CA LEU A 46 -11.65 -9.21 18.41
C LEU A 46 -12.41 -10.20 19.30
N ASP A 47 -13.67 -9.90 19.62
CA ASP A 47 -14.52 -10.76 20.45
C ASP A 47 -14.80 -12.12 19.75
N MET A 48 -15.13 -12.10 18.45
CA MET A 48 -15.24 -13.32 17.64
C MET A 48 -13.96 -14.16 17.65
N LEU A 49 -12.79 -13.52 17.61
CA LEU A 49 -11.52 -14.24 17.60
C LEU A 49 -11.27 -14.91 18.97
N LEU A 50 -11.56 -14.20 20.07
CA LEU A 50 -11.46 -14.75 21.42
C LEU A 50 -12.40 -15.94 21.63
N GLU A 51 -13.63 -15.88 21.09
CA GLU A 51 -14.58 -17.00 21.14
C GLU A 51 -14.13 -18.21 20.33
N GLN A 52 -13.50 -18.02 19.16
CA GLN A 52 -12.92 -19.13 18.39
C GLN A 52 -11.82 -19.88 19.16
N PHE A 53 -10.95 -19.14 19.86
CA PHE A 53 -9.92 -19.77 20.70
C PHE A 53 -10.52 -20.48 21.92
N ARG A 54 -11.58 -19.93 22.51
CA ARG A 54 -12.27 -20.56 23.65
C ARG A 54 -13.04 -21.82 23.26
N GLY A 55 -13.69 -21.84 22.09
CA GLY A 55 -14.42 -23.00 21.57
C GLY A 55 -13.54 -24.17 21.14
N SER A 56 -12.29 -23.90 20.75
CA SER A 56 -11.33 -24.94 20.32
C SER A 56 -10.66 -25.69 21.47
N SER A 57 -10.75 -25.18 22.72
CA SER A 57 -10.12 -25.78 23.91
C SER A 57 -11.04 -26.72 24.72
N GLY A 58 -12.20 -27.08 24.17
CA GLY A 58 -13.22 -27.89 24.84
C GLY A 58 -13.04 -29.41 24.70
N GLY A 59 -12.20 -30.00 25.55
CA GLY A 59 -12.48 -31.31 26.17
C GLY A 59 -11.93 -32.57 25.50
N GLN A 60 -10.89 -33.16 26.10
CA GLN A 60 -10.83 -34.61 26.27
C GLN A 60 -10.30 -34.94 27.69
N PRO A 61 -11.10 -35.60 28.55
CA PRO A 61 -10.59 -36.21 29.78
C PRO A 61 -9.84 -37.48 29.38
N ALA A 62 -8.51 -37.46 29.45
CA ALA A 62 -7.70 -38.65 29.23
C ALA A 62 -7.96 -39.65 30.36
N THR A 63 -8.70 -40.70 30.06
CA THR A 63 -8.82 -41.90 30.90
C THR A 63 -7.46 -42.61 30.97
N VAL A 64 -7.00 -42.78 32.20
CA VAL A 64 -5.93 -43.70 32.64
C VAL A 64 -6.14 -45.08 32.03
N VAL A 65 -5.15 -45.66 31.33
CA VAL A 65 -4.76 -47.10 31.37
C VAL A 65 -3.35 -47.31 30.74
N THR A 66 -2.37 -47.63 31.61
CA THR A 66 -1.10 -48.43 31.47
C THR A 66 -0.05 -48.24 30.34
N PRO A 67 1.27 -48.29 30.64
CA PRO A 67 2.36 -48.40 29.67
C PRO A 67 2.84 -49.86 29.43
N PRO A 68 3.42 -50.15 28.25
CA PRO A 68 4.60 -51.04 28.17
C PRO A 68 5.78 -50.40 27.40
N PRO A 69 7.01 -50.95 27.53
CA PRO A 69 8.25 -50.21 27.27
C PRO A 69 8.85 -50.35 25.86
N LEU A 70 9.57 -49.29 25.47
CA LEU A 70 10.76 -49.18 24.61
C LEU A 70 11.06 -50.31 23.60
N SER A 71 10.98 -49.98 22.30
CA SER A 71 12.12 -49.92 21.36
C SER A 71 11.61 -49.77 19.93
N ASN A 72 11.97 -48.69 19.23
CA ASN A 72 12.75 -48.73 17.98
C ASN A 72 12.80 -47.32 17.36
N LEU A 73 14.02 -46.83 17.13
CA LEU A 73 14.26 -45.62 16.35
C LEU A 73 13.82 -45.85 14.89
N ALA A 74 12.72 -45.23 14.49
CA ALA A 74 12.45 -44.92 13.10
C ALA A 74 12.03 -43.45 13.05
N VAL A 75 13.01 -42.57 12.81
CA VAL A 75 12.74 -41.16 12.53
C VAL A 75 12.06 -41.09 11.16
N SER A 76 10.75 -41.30 11.13
CA SER A 76 9.94 -40.75 10.05
C SER A 76 9.95 -39.26 10.31
N SER A 77 10.80 -38.54 9.56
CA SER A 77 10.75 -37.09 9.47
C SER A 77 9.39 -36.72 8.88
N ALA A 78 8.39 -36.63 9.76
CA ALA A 78 7.11 -36.03 9.45
C ALA A 78 7.42 -34.55 9.25
N ALA A 79 7.43 -34.15 7.97
CA ALA A 79 7.47 -32.75 7.59
C ALA A 79 6.46 -31.96 8.45
N PRO A 80 6.83 -30.78 8.97
CA PRO A 80 5.88 -29.96 9.72
C PRO A 80 4.64 -29.72 8.85
N PRO A 81 3.42 -29.67 9.44
CA PRO A 81 2.22 -29.37 8.69
C PRO A 81 2.44 -28.07 7.94
N ALA A 82 2.36 -28.12 6.61
CA ALA A 82 2.47 -26.96 5.75
C ALA A 82 1.46 -25.93 6.24
N THR A 83 1.96 -24.84 6.81
CA THR A 83 1.18 -23.65 7.09
C THR A 83 0.45 -23.28 5.81
N PRO A 84 -0.87 -23.01 5.84
CA PRO A 84 -1.56 -22.53 4.65
C PRO A 84 -0.82 -21.27 4.17
N PRO A 85 -0.53 -21.14 2.85
CA PRO A 85 0.12 -19.94 2.35
C PRO A 85 -0.76 -18.76 2.76
N SER A 86 -0.18 -17.82 3.51
CA SER A 86 -0.84 -16.56 3.85
C SER A 86 -1.35 -15.97 2.55
N ARG A 87 -2.68 -15.99 2.37
CA ARG A 87 -3.32 -15.67 1.09
C ARG A 87 -3.30 -14.16 0.97
N GLU A 88 -2.21 -13.67 0.40
CA GLU A 88 -1.97 -12.25 0.19
C GLU A 88 -3.17 -11.58 -0.51
N PRO A 89 -3.63 -10.41 -0.04
CA PRO A 89 -4.73 -9.68 -0.68
C PRO A 89 -4.40 -9.40 -2.14
N GLN A 90 -5.25 -9.84 -3.07
CA GLN A 90 -5.10 -9.50 -4.49
C GLN A 90 -5.42 -8.02 -4.69
N LEU A 91 -4.37 -7.22 -4.81
CA LEU A 91 -4.49 -5.79 -5.09
C LEU A 91 -4.81 -5.58 -6.58
N PRO A 92 -5.61 -4.57 -6.92
CA PRO A 92 -5.81 -4.18 -8.31
C PRO A 92 -4.45 -3.81 -8.94
N PRO A 93 -4.23 -4.12 -10.23
CA PRO A 93 -2.98 -3.83 -10.91
C PRO A 93 -2.68 -2.32 -10.82
N PRO A 94 -1.46 -1.90 -10.44
CA PRO A 94 -1.15 -0.49 -10.30
C PRO A 94 -1.24 0.23 -11.65
N GLU A 95 -1.47 1.53 -11.58
CA GLU A 95 -1.45 2.38 -12.77
C GLU A 95 -0.01 2.49 -13.29
N HIS A 96 0.16 2.38 -14.62
CA HIS A 96 1.47 2.44 -15.25
C HIS A 96 2.04 3.87 -15.19
N PHE A 97 3.31 3.99 -14.80
CA PHE A 97 4.00 5.26 -14.63
C PHE A 97 4.82 5.64 -15.87
N ASN A 98 4.38 6.66 -16.59
CA ASN A 98 5.04 7.15 -17.81
C ASN A 98 6.27 8.04 -17.55
N GLY A 99 6.69 8.22 -16.30
CA GLY A 99 7.82 9.11 -15.97
C GLY A 99 7.42 10.58 -15.80
N GLU A 100 6.22 10.87 -15.30
CA GLU A 100 5.76 12.25 -15.06
C GLU A 100 6.06 12.72 -13.62
N LEU A 101 6.59 13.93 -13.46
CA LEU A 101 6.95 14.47 -12.14
C LEU A 101 5.74 14.61 -11.20
N SER A 102 4.58 15.01 -11.72
CA SER A 102 3.34 15.21 -10.96
C SER A 102 2.85 13.93 -10.29
N THR A 103 3.03 12.78 -10.96
CA THR A 103 2.53 11.48 -10.48
C THR A 103 3.62 10.66 -9.79
N CYS A 104 4.90 11.06 -9.86
CA CYS A 104 6.03 10.32 -9.27
C CYS A 104 5.88 10.07 -7.76
N ARG A 105 5.44 11.07 -6.99
CA ARG A 105 5.22 10.90 -5.55
C ARG A 105 4.08 9.93 -5.25
N ALA A 106 2.97 10.01 -6.00
CA ALA A 106 1.82 9.13 -5.83
C ALA A 106 2.17 7.69 -6.21
N PHE A 107 2.89 7.50 -7.33
CA PHE A 107 3.39 6.21 -7.80
C PHE A 107 4.29 5.51 -6.77
N LEU A 108 5.28 6.23 -6.23
CA LEU A 108 6.19 5.67 -5.22
C LEU A 108 5.47 5.33 -3.92
N ALA A 109 4.51 6.15 -3.50
CA ALA A 109 3.69 5.87 -2.33
C ALA A 109 2.81 4.63 -2.54
N GLN A 110 2.24 4.46 -3.73
CA GLN A 110 1.46 3.27 -4.08
C GLN A 110 2.33 2.01 -4.07
N CYS A 111 3.55 2.06 -4.60
CA CYS A 111 4.49 0.94 -4.55
C CYS A 111 4.86 0.57 -3.11
N ALA A 112 5.15 1.56 -2.27
CA ALA A 112 5.46 1.33 -0.86
C ALA A 112 4.31 0.63 -0.12
N LEU A 113 3.08 1.08 -0.37
CA LEU A 113 1.88 0.47 0.20
C LEU A 113 1.71 -1.01 -0.23
N ILE A 114 1.97 -1.30 -1.51
CA ILE A 114 1.90 -2.68 -2.02
C ILE A 114 2.93 -3.57 -1.33
N PHE A 115 4.15 -3.09 -1.13
CA PHE A 115 5.18 -3.84 -0.42
C PHE A 115 4.84 -4.10 1.05
N GLU A 116 4.12 -3.18 1.71
CA GLU A 116 3.62 -3.39 3.08
C GLU A 116 2.45 -4.38 3.14
N ILE A 117 1.57 -4.38 2.13
CA ILE A 117 0.42 -5.28 2.08
C ILE A 117 0.83 -6.70 1.64
N GLN A 118 1.88 -6.83 0.81
CA GLN A 118 2.41 -8.08 0.26
C GLN A 118 3.90 -8.32 0.61
N PRO A 119 4.28 -8.42 1.90
CA PRO A 119 5.66 -8.62 2.28
C PRO A 119 6.21 -9.99 1.83
N SER A 120 5.35 -11.01 1.70
CA SER A 120 5.74 -12.36 1.26
C SER A 120 6.02 -12.46 -0.25
N SER A 121 5.32 -11.70 -1.10
CA SER A 121 5.63 -11.62 -2.54
C SER A 121 6.89 -10.81 -2.84
N PHE A 122 7.30 -9.91 -1.95
CA PHE A 122 8.46 -9.04 -2.15
C PHE A 122 9.51 -9.18 -1.03
N PRO A 123 10.10 -10.38 -0.85
CA PRO A 123 11.01 -10.68 0.27
C PRO A 123 12.39 -10.01 0.13
N SER A 124 12.74 -9.50 -1.05
CA SER A 124 14.02 -8.88 -1.36
C SER A 124 13.82 -7.54 -2.06
N ASP A 125 14.74 -6.61 -1.86
CA ASP A 125 14.79 -5.35 -2.62
C ASP A 125 14.86 -5.60 -4.12
N HIS A 126 15.52 -6.67 -4.56
CA HIS A 126 15.57 -7.05 -5.98
C HIS A 126 14.17 -7.33 -6.55
N SER A 127 13.30 -8.02 -5.79
CA SER A 127 11.91 -8.30 -6.21
C SER A 127 11.07 -7.02 -6.23
N LYS A 128 11.28 -6.10 -5.28
CA LYS A 128 10.61 -4.79 -5.23
C LYS A 128 11.02 -3.91 -6.41
N ILE A 129 12.30 -3.93 -6.77
CA ILE A 129 12.83 -3.16 -7.90
C ILE A 129 12.33 -3.75 -9.23
N ALA A 130 12.34 -5.07 -9.40
CA ALA A 130 11.75 -5.72 -10.56
C ALA A 130 10.28 -5.31 -10.75
N TYR A 131 9.51 -5.30 -9.66
CA TYR A 131 8.13 -4.84 -9.69
C TYR A 131 8.00 -3.38 -10.12
N LEU A 132 8.78 -2.47 -9.52
CA LEU A 132 8.83 -1.08 -9.94
C LEU A 132 9.08 -0.95 -11.44
N ILE A 133 10.05 -1.69 -11.98
CA ILE A 133 10.37 -1.69 -13.42
C ILE A 133 9.17 -2.10 -14.26
N THR A 134 8.42 -3.15 -13.85
CA THR A 134 7.22 -3.58 -14.60
C THR A 134 6.12 -2.52 -14.67
N LEU A 135 6.10 -1.58 -13.72
CA LEU A 135 5.14 -0.49 -13.69
C LEU A 135 5.62 0.76 -14.44
N LEU A 136 6.89 0.81 -14.84
CA LEU A 136 7.41 1.92 -15.64
C LEU A 136 6.94 1.78 -17.09
N SER A 137 6.79 2.90 -17.77
CA SER A 137 6.41 2.94 -19.18
C SER A 137 7.18 4.00 -19.96
N GLY A 138 7.31 3.78 -21.27
CA GLY A 138 8.00 4.67 -22.19
C GLY A 138 9.49 4.86 -21.84
N ARG A 139 9.90 6.12 -21.59
CA ARG A 139 11.30 6.47 -21.34
C ARG A 139 11.83 5.97 -19.99
N ALA A 140 10.97 5.95 -18.97
CA ALA A 140 11.34 5.47 -17.65
C ALA A 140 11.66 3.97 -17.70
N LEU A 141 10.88 3.19 -18.46
CA LEU A 141 11.12 1.77 -18.68
C LEU A 141 12.46 1.54 -19.40
N ASN A 142 12.71 2.22 -20.52
CA ASN A 142 13.97 2.09 -21.26
C ASN A 142 15.20 2.40 -20.40
N TRP A 143 15.14 3.46 -19.60
CA TRP A 143 16.21 3.79 -18.66
C TRP A 143 16.38 2.70 -17.60
N ALA A 144 15.28 2.24 -17.00
CA ALA A 144 15.34 1.25 -15.94
C ALA A 144 15.83 -0.13 -16.41
N THR A 145 15.45 -0.56 -17.62
CA THR A 145 15.99 -1.77 -18.25
C THR A 145 17.50 -1.64 -18.50
N ALA A 146 17.97 -0.48 -18.97
CA ALA A 146 19.40 -0.24 -19.17
C ALA A 146 20.19 -0.31 -17.85
N ILE A 147 19.67 0.28 -16.76
CA ILE A 147 20.29 0.21 -15.43
C ILE A 147 20.26 -1.23 -14.90
N TRP A 148 19.16 -1.94 -15.10
CA TRP A 148 19.00 -3.33 -14.67
C TRP A 148 20.04 -4.25 -15.31
N GLU A 149 20.37 -4.05 -16.60
CA GLU A 149 21.37 -4.86 -17.29
C GLU A 149 22.82 -4.38 -17.05
N GLN A 150 23.06 -3.07 -16.97
CA GLN A 150 24.41 -2.51 -16.95
C GLN A 150 24.93 -2.18 -15.55
N GLN A 151 24.04 -2.03 -14.56
CA GLN A 151 24.38 -1.50 -13.24
C GLN A 151 23.59 -2.17 -12.10
N PRO A 152 23.84 -3.48 -11.85
CA PRO A 152 23.15 -4.22 -10.79
C PRO A 152 23.41 -3.66 -9.39
N ALA A 153 24.49 -2.89 -9.21
CA ALA A 153 24.79 -2.21 -7.95
C ALA A 153 23.71 -1.17 -7.57
N ILE A 154 23.09 -0.49 -8.54
CA ILE A 154 21.99 0.47 -8.28
C ILE A 154 20.71 -0.30 -7.96
N CYS A 155 20.56 -1.50 -8.54
CA CYS A 155 19.45 -2.42 -8.27
C CYS A 155 19.64 -3.28 -7.01
N SER A 156 20.65 -2.98 -6.18
CA SER A 156 20.94 -3.74 -4.94
C SER A 156 20.18 -3.22 -3.72
N SER A 157 19.69 -1.98 -3.77
CA SER A 157 18.89 -1.37 -2.71
C SER A 157 17.71 -0.60 -3.29
N LEU A 158 16.53 -0.80 -2.71
CA LEU A 158 15.30 -0.13 -3.15
C LEU A 158 15.42 1.39 -3.06
N GLU A 159 16.04 1.88 -1.99
CA GLU A 159 16.14 3.32 -1.72
C GLU A 159 17.01 4.03 -2.78
N GLY A 160 18.15 3.43 -3.12
CA GLY A 160 19.03 3.92 -4.19
C GLY A 160 18.34 3.93 -5.55
N PHE A 161 17.56 2.90 -5.86
CA PHE A 161 16.80 2.85 -7.10
C PHE A 161 15.72 3.94 -7.17
N VAL A 162 14.99 4.19 -6.07
CA VAL A 162 13.96 5.22 -6.00
C VAL A 162 14.54 6.63 -6.15
N GLU A 163 15.72 6.90 -5.60
CA GLU A 163 16.43 8.16 -5.83
C GLU A 163 16.78 8.37 -7.30
N GLU A 164 17.24 7.32 -7.99
CA GLU A 164 17.60 7.39 -9.40
C GLU A 164 16.36 7.56 -10.29
N VAL A 165 15.24 6.90 -9.96
CA VAL A 165 13.93 7.15 -10.60
C VAL A 165 13.54 8.62 -10.46
N ARG A 166 13.67 9.22 -9.26
CA ARG A 166 13.37 10.65 -9.06
C ARG A 166 14.25 11.54 -9.91
N LYS A 167 15.55 11.25 -10.03
CA LYS A 167 16.47 12.02 -10.88
C LYS A 167 16.09 11.93 -12.35
N VAL A 168 15.80 10.74 -12.86
CA VAL A 168 15.39 10.53 -14.26
C VAL A 168 14.10 11.23 -14.60
N VAL A 169 13.13 11.19 -13.68
CA VAL A 169 11.86 11.89 -13.83
C VAL A 169 12.06 13.41 -13.72
N ALA A 170 13.02 13.87 -12.91
CA ALA A 170 13.37 15.28 -12.74
C ALA A 170 14.21 15.86 -13.89
N MET A 171 14.83 15.04 -14.75
CA MET A 171 15.58 15.53 -15.89
C MET A 171 14.62 16.17 -16.92
N PRO A 172 14.66 17.50 -17.11
CA PRO A 172 13.86 18.15 -18.13
C PRO A 172 14.29 17.65 -19.52
N ARG A 173 13.36 17.68 -20.47
CA ARG A 173 13.56 17.32 -21.88
C ARG A 173 14.56 18.27 -22.58
N SER A 174 15.81 18.33 -22.14
CA SER A 174 16.85 19.12 -22.79
C SER A 174 17.72 18.23 -23.64
N SER A 175 17.28 17.99 -24.87
CA SER A 175 18.13 17.66 -26.01
C SER A 175 17.39 17.97 -27.32
N GLY A 176 16.79 19.16 -27.38
CA GLY A 176 16.55 19.83 -28.66
C GLY A 176 17.81 20.56 -29.11
N LYS A 177 18.90 19.84 -29.36
CA LYS A 177 20.01 20.41 -30.14
C LYS A 177 19.54 20.49 -31.59
N LYS A 178 18.94 21.62 -31.97
CA LYS A 178 18.86 22.02 -33.37
C LYS A 178 20.30 22.07 -33.89
N LEU A 179 20.64 21.09 -34.72
CA LEU A 179 21.83 21.11 -35.55
C LEU A 179 21.82 22.42 -36.36
N PRO A 180 22.90 23.23 -36.38
CA PRO A 180 22.99 24.31 -37.34
C PRO A 180 23.09 23.68 -38.73
N ARG A 181 22.04 23.87 -39.55
CA ARG A 181 22.14 23.63 -40.98
C ARG A 181 23.07 24.70 -41.54
N SER A 182 24.18 24.21 -42.09
CA SER A 182 25.16 24.92 -42.91
C SER A 182 24.54 25.73 -44.04
#